data_AF-A0A958LXH5-F1
#
_entry.id   AF-A0A958LXH5-F1
#
_cell.length_a   1.000
_cell.length_b   1.000
_cell.length_c   1.000
_cell.angle_alpha   90.00
_cell.angle_beta   90.00
_cell.angle_gamma   90.00
#
_symmetry.space_group_name_H-M   'P 1'
#
loop_
_entity.id
_entity.type
_entity.pdbx_description
1 polymer ?
#
loop_
_entity_poly.entity_id
_entity_poly.type
_entity_poly.pdbx_seq_one_letter_code
_entity_poly.pdbx_strand_id
1 'polypeptide(L)'
;MKTVFQQGRQFKSKKEIIVVLHGLGKSSSDLKYFMQEAEKKDDSVLAIDLHGFGETAVLNNNYKSETSIPYEYSRDDVFEILKQIPSDINIKLIGHSYGGGIALSILKKMAEENTSLNVTTVVLLSTFVKNLDKYYQDAALSGQNIQA
;
A
#
# COMPACT_ATOMS: atom_id res chain seq x y z
N MET A 1 17.12 39.50 35.39
CA MET A 1 16.87 38.10 35.78
C MET A 1 17.16 37.24 34.56
N LYS A 2 18.22 36.42 34.58
CA LYS A 2 18.55 35.50 33.47
C LYS A 2 17.74 34.22 33.68
N THR A 3 16.91 33.86 32.70
CA THR A 3 16.31 32.53 32.64
C THR A 3 16.93 31.80 31.46
N VAL A 4 17.77 30.82 31.79
CA VAL A 4 18.26 29.79 30.87
C VAL A 4 17.32 28.60 31.00
N PHE A 5 16.73 28.14 29.91
CA PHE A 5 16.24 26.77 29.79
C PHE A 5 16.97 26.11 28.62
N GLN A 6 17.90 25.21 28.93
CA GLN A 6 18.45 24.27 27.97
C GLN A 6 17.62 23.00 27.93
N GLN A 7 17.49 22.49 26.71
CA GLN A 7 17.37 21.09 26.31
C GLN A 7 16.27 20.23 26.93
N GLY A 8 15.28 19.97 26.07
CA GLY A 8 14.42 18.80 26.11
C GLY A 8 13.76 18.59 24.75
N ARG A 9 14.53 18.44 23.65
CA ARG A 9 13.95 17.76 22.47
C ARG A 9 13.87 16.28 22.82
N GLN A 10 12.80 15.90 23.50
CA GLN A 10 12.38 14.51 23.59
C GLN A 10 11.12 14.35 22.75
N PHE A 11 11.27 14.52 21.43
CA PHE A 11 10.32 13.87 20.54
C PHE A 11 10.68 12.38 20.61
N LYS A 12 9.90 11.60 21.37
CA LYS A 12 9.79 10.16 21.08
C LYS A 12 9.55 10.08 19.58
N SER A 13 10.45 9.46 18.82
CA SER A 13 10.20 9.21 17.41
C SER A 13 8.87 8.49 17.32
N LYS A 14 7.87 9.10 16.68
CA LYS A 14 6.62 8.38 16.37
C LYS A 14 7.04 7.08 15.69
N LYS A 15 6.50 5.95 16.17
CA LYS A 15 6.76 4.64 15.58
C LYS A 15 6.40 4.71 14.09
N GLU A 16 7.14 4.04 13.23
CA GLU A 16 6.93 4.10 11.79
C GLU A 16 6.71 2.69 11.24
N ILE A 17 5.82 2.59 10.25
CA ILE A 17 5.59 1.37 9.48
C ILE A 17 5.69 1.68 8.00
N ILE A 18 6.35 0.79 7.27
CA ILE A 18 6.44 0.84 5.81
C ILE A 18 5.35 -0.07 5.25
N VAL A 19 4.40 0.48 4.52
CA VAL A 19 3.37 -0.28 3.82
C VAL A 19 3.76 -0.38 2.35
N VAL A 20 3.79 -1.59 1.79
CA VAL A 20 4.26 -1.82 0.42
C VAL A 20 3.19 -2.49 -0.42
N LEU A 21 2.92 -1.91 -1.59
CA LEU A 21 1.92 -2.38 -2.56
C LEU A 21 2.61 -2.88 -3.83
N HIS A 22 2.32 -4.12 -4.21
CA HIS A 22 2.90 -4.77 -5.38
C HIS A 22 2.27 -4.30 -6.71
N GLY A 23 2.90 -4.67 -7.83
CA GLY A 23 2.40 -4.41 -9.19
C GLY A 23 1.39 -5.44 -9.68
N LEU A 24 0.84 -5.24 -10.87
CA LEU A 24 -0.13 -6.15 -11.46
C LEU A 24 0.47 -7.55 -11.70
N GLY A 25 -0.28 -8.61 -11.38
CA GLY A 25 0.14 -10.00 -11.60
C GLY A 25 1.23 -10.50 -10.63
N LYS A 26 1.51 -9.73 -9.57
CA LYS A 26 2.47 -10.04 -8.51
C LYS A 26 1.76 -10.26 -7.17
N SER A 27 2.51 -10.57 -6.13
CA SER A 27 2.05 -10.60 -4.74
C SER A 27 3.09 -10.03 -3.78
N SER A 28 2.74 -9.92 -2.51
CA SER A 28 3.63 -9.58 -1.40
C SER A 28 4.84 -10.53 -1.31
N SER A 29 4.69 -11.78 -1.75
CA SER A 29 5.79 -12.76 -1.78
C SER A 29 6.94 -12.35 -2.72
N ASP A 30 6.64 -11.63 -3.81
CA ASP A 30 7.66 -11.07 -4.71
C ASP A 30 8.51 -9.99 -4.03
N LEU A 31 8.05 -9.42 -2.91
CA LEU A 31 8.73 -8.39 -2.13
C LEU A 31 9.65 -8.97 -1.05
N LYS A 32 9.86 -10.28 -0.98
CA LYS A 32 10.63 -10.95 0.08
C LYS A 32 12.02 -10.36 0.33
N TYR A 33 12.76 -10.01 -0.72
CA TYR A 33 14.09 -9.43 -0.58
C TYR A 33 14.05 -8.02 0.00
N PHE A 34 13.05 -7.22 -0.40
CA PHE A 34 12.82 -5.91 0.18
C PHE A 34 12.51 -6.04 1.69
N MET A 35 11.62 -6.97 2.06
CA MET A 35 11.26 -7.20 3.46
C MET A 35 12.46 -7.66 4.29
N GLN A 36 13.30 -8.55 3.76
CA GLN A 36 14.54 -8.99 4.41
C GLN A 36 15.55 -7.84 4.61
N GLU A 37 15.72 -6.96 3.62
CA GLU A 37 16.60 -5.79 3.76
C GLU A 37 16.05 -4.74 4.74
N ALA A 38 14.73 -4.61 4.84
CA ALA A 38 14.08 -3.75 5.83
C ALA A 38 14.21 -4.34 7.25
N GLU A 39 14.02 -5.65 7.42
CA GLU A 39 14.19 -6.35 8.70
C GLU A 39 15.62 -6.19 9.24
N LYS A 40 16.65 -6.27 8.39
CA LYS A 40 18.05 -6.00 8.77
C LYS A 40 18.28 -4.60 9.33
N LYS A 41 17.38 -3.66 9.03
CA LYS A 41 17.44 -2.27 9.49
C LYS A 41 16.50 -1.99 10.66
N ASP A 42 15.85 -3.02 11.21
CA ASP A 42 14.83 -2.90 12.24
C ASP A 42 13.59 -2.09 11.78
N ASP A 43 13.33 -2.07 10.47
CA ASP A 43 12.15 -1.43 9.89
C ASP A 43 10.93 -2.37 9.99
N SER A 44 9.80 -1.87 10.47
CA SER A 44 8.52 -2.58 10.44
C SER A 44 7.88 -2.49 9.05
N VAL A 45 7.65 -3.61 8.38
CA VAL A 45 7.06 -3.66 7.04
C VAL A 45 5.74 -4.42 7.02
N LEU A 46 4.74 -3.85 6.35
CA LEU A 46 3.48 -4.48 5.99
C LEU A 46 3.37 -4.55 4.47
N ALA A 47 3.62 -5.71 3.88
CA ALA A 47 3.35 -5.96 2.47
C ALA A 47 1.90 -6.47 2.31
N ILE A 48 1.14 -5.85 1.41
CA ILE A 48 -0.29 -6.17 1.22
C ILE A 48 -0.47 -6.87 -0.13
N ASP A 49 -1.12 -8.04 -0.10
CA ASP A 49 -1.68 -8.68 -1.29
C ASP A 49 -2.94 -7.93 -1.73
N LEU A 50 -2.86 -7.27 -2.89
CA LEU A 50 -3.97 -6.53 -3.48
C LEU A 50 -5.12 -7.47 -3.86
N HIS A 51 -6.32 -6.91 -4.01
CA HIS A 51 -7.54 -7.67 -4.27
C HIS A 51 -7.39 -8.58 -5.50
N GLY A 52 -7.60 -9.88 -5.31
CA GLY A 52 -7.43 -10.87 -6.38
C GLY A 52 -6.01 -11.32 -6.68
N PHE A 53 -5.04 -10.97 -5.81
CA PHE A 53 -3.65 -11.40 -5.93
C PHE A 53 -3.17 -12.14 -4.67
N GLY A 54 -2.10 -12.93 -4.81
CA GLY A 54 -1.48 -13.66 -3.70
C GLY A 54 -2.47 -14.48 -2.88
N GLU A 55 -2.35 -14.41 -1.56
CA GLU A 55 -3.25 -15.08 -0.63
C GLU A 55 -4.67 -14.50 -0.68
N THR A 56 -4.83 -13.21 -0.98
CA THR A 56 -6.15 -12.58 -1.15
C THR A 56 -6.95 -13.23 -2.29
N ALA A 57 -6.29 -13.70 -3.34
CA ALA A 57 -6.92 -14.47 -4.43
C ALA A 57 -7.39 -15.85 -3.97
N VAL A 58 -6.55 -16.55 -3.19
CA VAL A 58 -6.81 -17.92 -2.73
C VAL A 58 -8.00 -17.97 -1.78
N LEU A 59 -8.09 -16.98 -0.89
CA LEU A 59 -9.13 -16.90 0.13
C LEU A 59 -10.52 -16.55 -0.42
N ASN A 60 -10.61 -16.03 -1.65
CA ASN A 60 -11.89 -15.68 -2.27
C ASN A 60 -12.11 -16.45 -3.58
N ASN A 61 -12.94 -17.50 -3.50
CA ASN A 61 -13.27 -18.38 -4.63
C ASN A 61 -14.06 -17.71 -5.76
N ASN A 62 -14.55 -16.48 -5.57
CA ASN A 62 -15.42 -15.81 -6.54
C ASN A 62 -14.67 -15.27 -7.77
N TYR A 63 -13.34 -15.13 -7.72
CA TYR A 63 -12.56 -14.63 -8.86
C TYR A 63 -12.38 -15.66 -9.99
N LYS A 64 -12.78 -16.93 -9.79
CA LYS A 64 -12.62 -18.00 -10.80
C LYS A 64 -13.40 -17.76 -12.09
N SER A 65 -14.43 -16.92 -12.04
CA SER A 65 -15.29 -16.59 -13.19
C SER A 65 -15.24 -15.13 -13.61
N GLU A 66 -14.51 -14.28 -12.89
CA GLU A 66 -14.41 -12.86 -13.24
C GLU A 66 -13.34 -12.66 -14.32
N THR A 67 -13.67 -11.91 -15.37
CA THR A 67 -12.72 -11.54 -16.43
C THR A 67 -11.87 -10.33 -16.04
N SER A 68 -12.29 -9.62 -14.99
CA SER A 68 -11.62 -8.46 -14.45
C SER A 68 -12.06 -8.16 -13.02
N ILE A 69 -11.14 -7.57 -12.26
CA ILE A 69 -11.39 -7.09 -10.91
C ILE A 69 -11.38 -5.57 -10.92
N PRO A 70 -12.43 -4.89 -10.42
CA PRO A 70 -12.48 -3.44 -10.34
C PRO A 70 -11.30 -2.88 -9.54
N TYR A 71 -10.65 -1.87 -10.12
CA TYR A 71 -9.53 -1.16 -9.51
C TYR A 71 -9.84 -0.63 -8.09
N GLU A 72 -11.06 -0.17 -7.89
CA GLU A 72 -11.55 0.40 -6.64
C GLU A 72 -11.52 -0.61 -5.47
N TYR A 73 -11.63 -1.91 -5.72
CA TYR A 73 -11.58 -2.92 -4.65
C TYR A 73 -10.22 -2.96 -3.98
N SER A 74 -9.14 -2.98 -4.76
CA SER A 74 -7.78 -2.88 -4.21
C SER A 74 -7.54 -1.58 -3.46
N ARG A 75 -8.09 -0.46 -3.94
CA ARG A 75 -8.01 0.84 -3.24
C ARG A 75 -8.72 0.79 -1.90
N ASP A 76 -9.96 0.32 -1.88
CA ASP A 76 -10.80 0.36 -0.69
C ASP A 76 -10.31 -0.62 0.38
N ASP A 77 -9.86 -1.81 -0.01
CA ASP A 77 -9.25 -2.77 0.93
C ASP A 77 -8.00 -2.19 1.61
N VAL A 78 -7.07 -1.65 0.82
CA VAL A 78 -5.85 -1.04 1.38
C VAL A 78 -6.22 0.16 2.26
N PHE A 79 -7.17 1.00 1.84
CA PHE A 79 -7.62 2.13 2.64
C PHE A 79 -8.17 1.71 4.00
N GLU A 80 -9.00 0.66 4.05
CA GLU A 80 -9.53 0.12 5.30
C GLU A 80 -8.44 -0.52 6.18
N ILE A 81 -7.45 -1.19 5.59
CA ILE A 81 -6.27 -1.68 6.33
C ILE A 81 -5.50 -0.51 6.95
N LEU A 82 -5.25 0.56 6.20
CA LEU A 82 -4.51 1.72 6.70
C LEU A 82 -5.25 2.45 7.84
N LYS A 83 -6.59 2.46 7.83
CA LYS A 83 -7.42 3.01 8.92
C LYS A 83 -7.27 2.23 10.24
N GLN A 84 -6.88 0.97 10.19
CA GLN A 84 -6.67 0.14 11.38
C GLN A 84 -5.30 0.39 12.03
N ILE A 85 -4.38 1.05 11.34
CA ILE A 85 -3.08 1.42 11.89
C ILE A 85 -3.28 2.53 12.94
N PRO A 86 -2.77 2.36 14.19
CA PRO A 86 -2.87 3.38 15.22
C PRO A 86 -2.36 4.76 14.77
N SER A 87 -3.08 5.82 15.14
CA SER A 87 -2.83 7.19 14.65
C SER A 87 -1.51 7.80 15.14
N ASP A 88 -0.88 7.21 16.15
CA ASP A 88 0.46 7.58 16.63
C ASP A 88 1.60 6.94 15.82
N ILE A 89 1.28 6.01 14.92
CA ILE A 89 2.23 5.36 14.00
C ILE A 89 2.24 6.10 12.66
N ASN A 90 3.41 6.51 12.20
CA ASN A 90 3.62 7.11 10.88
C ASN A 90 3.63 6.01 9.80
N ILE A 91 2.99 6.27 8.67
CA ILE A 91 2.91 5.35 7.54
C ILE A 91 3.77 5.90 6.40
N LYS A 92 4.76 5.11 5.97
CA LYS A 92 5.45 5.26 4.69
C LYS A 92 4.80 4.34 3.66
N LEU A 93 4.05 4.89 2.72
CA LEU A 93 3.35 4.10 1.71
C LEU A 93 4.17 4.00 0.42
N ILE A 94 4.60 2.80 0.06
CA ILE A 94 5.40 2.52 -1.13
C ILE A 94 4.53 1.75 -2.12
N GLY A 95 4.45 2.23 -3.36
CA GLY A 95 3.70 1.55 -4.41
C GLY A 95 4.52 1.38 -5.69
N HIS A 96 4.56 0.14 -6.20
CA HIS A 96 5.19 -0.18 -7.48
C HIS A 96 4.15 -0.37 -8.59
N SER A 97 4.36 0.22 -9.77
CA SER A 97 3.50 0.05 -10.95
C SER A 97 2.02 0.25 -10.61
N TYR A 98 1.19 -0.79 -10.74
CA TYR A 98 -0.22 -0.82 -10.33
C TYR A 98 -0.42 -0.37 -8.87
N GLY A 99 0.37 -0.88 -7.92
CA GLY A 99 0.32 -0.49 -6.51
C GLY A 99 0.67 0.97 -6.27
N GLY A 100 1.48 1.59 -7.14
CA GLY A 100 1.70 3.05 -7.11
C GLY A 100 0.44 3.83 -7.48
N GLY A 101 -0.34 3.32 -8.42
CA GLY A 101 -1.65 3.89 -8.77
C GLY A 101 -2.59 3.80 -7.57
N ILE A 102 -2.63 2.63 -6.91
CA ILE A 102 -3.44 2.41 -5.71
C ILE A 102 -3.06 3.40 -4.61
N ALA A 103 -1.77 3.60 -4.35
CA ALA A 103 -1.27 4.57 -3.38
C ALA A 103 -1.75 6.01 -3.68
N LEU A 104 -1.67 6.44 -4.95
CA LEU A 104 -2.19 7.75 -5.37
C LEU A 104 -3.71 7.85 -5.20
N SER A 105 -4.44 6.77 -5.50
CA SER A 105 -5.89 6.75 -5.36
C SER A 105 -6.36 6.80 -3.90
N ILE A 106 -5.56 6.27 -2.97
CA ILE A 106 -5.79 6.40 -1.53
C ILE A 106 -5.65 7.85 -1.09
N LEU A 107 -4.58 8.55 -1.50
CA LEU A 107 -4.40 9.97 -1.17
C LEU A 107 -5.56 10.82 -1.70
N LYS A 108 -6.03 10.52 -2.92
CA LYS A 108 -7.20 11.19 -3.49
C LYS A 108 -8.46 10.94 -2.65
N LYS A 109 -8.73 9.68 -2.28
CA LYS A 109 -9.87 9.30 -1.44
C LYS A 109 -9.80 9.97 -0.06
N MET A 110 -8.63 10.04 0.57
CA MET A 110 -8.41 10.76 1.84
C MET A 110 -8.85 12.21 1.75
N ALA A 111 -8.49 12.90 0.65
CA ALA A 111 -8.86 14.29 0.42
C ALA A 111 -10.36 14.45 0.14
N GLU A 112 -10.96 13.56 -0.67
CA GLU A 112 -12.39 13.59 -1.00
C GLU A 112 -13.28 13.30 0.21
N GLU A 113 -12.88 12.36 1.06
CA GLU A 113 -13.64 11.94 2.25
C GLU A 113 -13.25 12.72 3.52
N ASN A 114 -12.32 13.67 3.42
CA ASN A 114 -11.77 14.43 4.55
C ASN A 114 -11.29 13.50 5.70
N THR A 115 -10.70 12.36 5.34
CA THR A 115 -10.20 11.36 6.29
C THR A 115 -8.71 11.55 6.52
N SER A 116 -8.30 11.63 7.78
CA SER A 116 -6.89 11.75 8.15
C SER A 116 -6.29 10.39 8.48
N LEU A 117 -5.37 9.94 7.62
CA LEU A 117 -4.43 8.85 7.91
C LEU A 117 -3.07 9.46 8.18
N ASN A 118 -2.28 8.88 9.08
CA ASN A 118 -0.94 9.37 9.40
C ASN A 118 0.11 8.93 8.35
N VAL A 119 -0.24 9.09 7.06
CA VAL A 119 0.66 8.86 5.92
C VAL A 119 1.60 10.05 5.80
N THR A 120 2.86 9.85 6.14
CA THR A 120 3.88 10.92 6.19
C THR A 120 4.75 10.93 4.94
N THR A 121 4.81 9.83 4.20
CA THR A 121 5.63 9.70 2.99
C THR A 121 4.96 8.75 2.02
N VAL A 122 5.01 9.10 0.73
CA VAL A 122 4.61 8.21 -0.36
C VAL A 122 5.77 8.06 -1.35
N VAL A 123 6.10 6.82 -1.69
CA VAL A 123 7.15 6.48 -2.65
C VAL A 123 6.51 5.77 -3.84
N LEU A 124 6.75 6.30 -5.03
CA LEU A 124 6.16 5.83 -6.28
C LEU A 124 7.24 5.24 -7.18
N LEU A 125 7.14 3.94 -7.46
CA LEU A 125 8.13 3.21 -8.25
C LEU A 125 7.50 2.79 -9.59
N SER A 126 7.93 3.38 -10.70
CA SER A 126 7.46 3.04 -12.05
C SER A 126 5.93 2.98 -12.19
N THR A 127 5.25 3.97 -11.58
CA THR A 127 3.82 3.94 -11.31
C THR A 127 2.93 4.01 -12.55
N PHE A 128 1.88 3.20 -12.55
CA PHE A 128 0.81 3.21 -13.55
C PHE A 128 -0.39 4.00 -12.99
N VAL A 129 -0.83 5.06 -13.69
CA VAL A 129 -1.91 5.96 -13.23
C VAL A 129 -3.08 5.97 -14.20
N LYS A 130 -4.30 6.15 -13.65
CA LYS A 130 -5.63 6.05 -14.30
C LYS A 130 -5.86 6.86 -15.59
N ASN A 131 -4.96 7.78 -15.99
CA ASN A 131 -5.10 8.60 -17.20
C ASN A 131 -4.63 7.92 -18.50
N LEU A 132 -4.34 6.62 -18.48
CA LEU A 132 -4.15 5.79 -19.69
C LEU A 132 -5.34 4.84 -19.81
N ASP A 133 -6.23 5.13 -20.77
CA ASP A 133 -7.40 4.39 -21.25
C ASP A 133 -8.13 3.43 -20.29
N LYS A 134 -9.45 3.66 -20.15
CA LYS A 134 -10.45 2.83 -19.46
C LYS A 134 -10.33 1.31 -19.72
N TYR A 135 -9.72 0.89 -20.82
CA TYR A 135 -9.62 -0.49 -21.26
C TYR A 135 -8.40 -1.27 -20.72
N TYR A 136 -7.45 -0.62 -20.04
CA TYR A 136 -6.20 -1.27 -19.58
C TYR A 136 -6.11 -1.51 -18.07
N GLN A 137 -7.16 -1.22 -17.29
CA GLN A 137 -7.03 -1.02 -15.83
C GLN A 137 -7.75 -2.03 -14.95
N ASP A 138 -8.78 -2.64 -15.49
CA ASP A 138 -9.22 -3.93 -15.02
C ASP A 138 -7.98 -4.82 -15.02
N ALA A 139 -7.71 -5.52 -13.91
CA ALA A 139 -6.72 -6.58 -13.90
C ALA A 139 -7.18 -7.62 -14.94
N ALA A 140 -6.81 -7.41 -16.20
CA ALA A 140 -7.09 -8.31 -17.28
C ALA A 140 -6.28 -9.55 -16.93
N LEU A 141 -6.98 -10.54 -16.39
CA LEU A 141 -6.44 -11.85 -16.12
C LEU A 141 -6.10 -12.47 -17.48
N SER A 142 -4.96 -12.10 -18.05
CA SER A 142 -4.36 -12.82 -19.16
C SER A 142 -3.81 -14.14 -18.64
N GLY A 143 -4.73 -15.02 -18.23
CA GLY A 143 -4.69 -16.48 -18.41
C GLY A 143 -3.41 -17.26 -18.10
N GLN A 144 -2.50 -16.79 -17.25
CA GLN A 144 -1.27 -17.56 -16.96
C GLN A 144 -0.87 -17.71 -15.48
N ASN A 145 -1.52 -17.03 -14.53
CA ASN A 145 -1.12 -17.13 -13.11
C ASN A 145 -2.21 -17.63 -12.16
N ILE A 146 -3.28 -18.25 -12.67
CA ILE A 146 -4.17 -19.08 -11.83
C ILE A 146 -3.54 -20.48 -11.81
N GLN A 147 -2.75 -20.76 -10.77
CA GLN A 147 -2.05 -22.02 -10.47
C GLN A 147 -0.64 -22.19 -11.06
N ALA A 148 0.35 -22.05 -10.18
CA ALA A 148 1.31 -23.11 -9.86
C ALA A 148 1.69 -23.01 -8.38
#